data_AF-A0A952KKD5-F1
#
_entry.id   AF-A0A952KKD5-F1
#
_cell.length_a   1.000
_cell.length_b   1.000
_cell.length_c   1.000
_cell.angle_alpha   90.00
_cell.angle_beta   90.00
_cell.angle_gamma   90.00
#
_symmetry.space_group_name_H-M   'P 1'
#
loop_
_entity.id
_entity.type
_entity.pdbx_description
1 polymer ?
#
loop_
_entity_poly.entity_id
_entity_poly.type
_entity_poly.pdbx_seq_one_letter_code
_entity_poly.pdbx_strand_id
1 'polypeptide(L)'
;MADTVAASEKPAVWAWFAAAGFILIGLLLILFTYGKAVPVGYRWGAVAVWAVLTLAVGLIDKYLHPTKDSRAADIWTIVHGFAGVVFGLWFVPLWLIAALTVLWEVFEYLVPGFGEKEIMLNRVIDVGIALGLWTTVVLVVMLVQGGVSFPLAPPFHIPSLT
;
A
#
# COMPACT_ATOMS: atom_id res chain seq x y z
N MET A 1 3.90 27.51 27.07
CA MET A 1 2.50 27.36 26.61
C MET A 1 2.22 25.87 26.63
N ALA A 2 1.21 25.43 27.39
CA ALA A 2 0.83 24.03 27.41
C ALA A 2 -0.02 23.81 26.17
N ASP A 3 0.55 23.20 25.14
CA ASP A 3 -0.20 22.77 23.97
C ASP A 3 -1.23 21.75 24.45
N THR A 4 -2.50 22.15 24.44
CA THR A 4 -3.60 21.22 24.60
C THR A 4 -3.55 20.29 23.41
N VAL A 5 -2.96 19.11 23.61
CA VAL A 5 -2.98 18.02 22.62
C VAL A 5 -4.44 17.76 22.33
N ALA A 6 -4.92 18.22 21.17
CA ALA A 6 -6.28 17.99 20.73
C ALA A 6 -6.53 16.48 20.79
N ALA A 7 -7.59 16.09 21.50
CA ALA A 7 -7.96 14.68 21.56
C ALA A 7 -8.22 14.21 20.13
N SER A 8 -7.51 13.17 19.69
CA SER A 8 -7.69 12.59 18.35
C SER A 8 -9.16 12.28 18.13
N GLU A 9 -9.71 12.80 17.03
CA GLU A 9 -11.12 12.64 16.73
C GLU A 9 -11.35 11.20 16.27
N LYS A 10 -12.44 10.58 16.73
CA LYS A 10 -12.82 9.26 16.21
C LYS A 10 -13.19 9.41 14.74
N PRO A 11 -12.65 8.58 13.83
CA PRO A 11 -12.99 8.69 12.43
C PRO A 11 -14.49 8.49 12.22
N ALA A 12 -15.07 9.35 11.40
CA ALA A 12 -16.48 9.27 11.04
C ALA A 12 -16.77 7.95 10.31
N VAL A 13 -18.00 7.43 10.41
CA VAL A 13 -18.37 6.13 9.80
C VAL A 13 -18.13 6.12 8.29
N TRP A 14 -18.32 7.24 7.60
CA TRP A 14 -18.07 7.35 6.16
C TRP A 14 -16.58 7.17 5.79
N ALA A 15 -15.66 7.53 6.68
CA ALA A 15 -14.23 7.37 6.45
C ALA A 15 -13.85 5.89 6.36
N TRP A 16 -14.51 5.03 7.16
CA TRP A 16 -14.36 3.57 7.05
C TRP A 16 -14.86 3.02 5.70
N PHE A 17 -15.95 3.57 5.17
CA PHE A 17 -16.42 3.19 3.83
C PHE A 17 -15.45 3.63 2.74
N ALA A 18 -14.84 4.81 2.86
CA ALA A 18 -13.81 5.28 1.94
C ALA A 18 -12.56 4.40 2.00
N ALA A 19 -12.06 4.08 3.20
CA ALA A 19 -10.93 3.16 3.39
C ALA A 19 -11.22 1.76 2.82
N ALA A 20 -12.42 1.21 3.05
CA ALA A 20 -12.86 -0.03 2.43
C ALA A 20 -12.88 0.07 0.89
N GLY A 21 -13.31 1.22 0.34
CA GLY A 21 -13.28 1.50 -1.08
C GLY A 21 -11.87 1.43 -1.68
N PHE A 22 -10.87 2.04 -1.02
CA PHE A 22 -9.46 1.94 -1.45
C PHE A 22 -8.96 0.49 -1.47
N ILE A 23 -9.25 -0.27 -0.41
CA ILE A 23 -8.88 -1.69 -0.34
C ILE A 23 -9.54 -2.47 -1.48
N LEU A 24 -10.84 -2.25 -1.73
CA LEU A 24 -11.56 -2.91 -2.80
C LEU A 24 -10.99 -2.55 -4.18
N ILE A 25 -10.66 -1.28 -4.43
CA ILE A 25 -10.02 -0.86 -5.70
C ILE A 25 -8.68 -1.57 -5.88
N GLY A 26 -7.85 -1.64 -4.84
CA GLY A 26 -6.58 -2.37 -4.86
C GLY A 26 -6.76 -3.86 -5.18
N LEU A 27 -7.72 -4.52 -4.53
CA LEU A 27 -8.07 -5.92 -4.79
C LEU A 27 -8.64 -6.12 -6.20
N LEU A 28 -9.43 -5.19 -6.72
CA LEU A 28 -9.95 -5.26 -8.08
C LEU A 28 -8.83 -5.12 -9.11
N LEU A 29 -7.88 -4.20 -8.92
CA LEU A 29 -6.72 -4.06 -9.81
C LEU A 29 -5.91 -5.35 -9.92
N ILE A 30 -5.75 -6.05 -8.79
CA ILE A 30 -5.13 -7.38 -8.70
C ILE A 30 -5.87 -8.39 -9.59
N LEU A 31 -7.21 -8.35 -9.66
CA LEU A 31 -7.98 -9.25 -10.53
C LEU A 31 -7.83 -8.94 -12.02
N PHE A 32 -7.63 -7.67 -12.38
CA PHE A 32 -7.45 -7.23 -13.77
C PHE A 32 -6.00 -7.31 -14.26
N THR A 33 -5.07 -7.70 -13.39
CA THR A 33 -3.65 -7.82 -13.71
C THR A 33 -3.22 -9.28 -13.61
N TYR A 34 -2.98 -9.89 -14.77
CA TYR A 34 -2.64 -11.31 -14.87
C TYR A 34 -1.30 -11.49 -15.58
N GLY A 35 -0.25 -11.74 -14.79
CA GLY A 35 0.98 -12.35 -15.32
C GLY A 35 0.90 -13.88 -15.30
N LYS A 36 1.78 -14.58 -16.01
CA LYS A 36 1.93 -16.05 -15.91
C LYS A 36 3.15 -16.49 -15.08
N ALA A 37 3.99 -15.55 -14.63
CA ALA A 37 5.31 -15.90 -14.09
C ALA A 37 5.28 -16.54 -12.68
N VAL A 38 4.24 -16.29 -11.88
CA VAL A 38 4.11 -16.85 -10.51
C VAL A 38 2.80 -17.64 -10.37
N PRO A 39 2.77 -18.87 -9.83
CA PRO A 39 1.50 -19.59 -9.65
C PRO A 39 0.52 -18.84 -8.73
N VAL A 40 -0.77 -18.86 -9.08
CA VAL A 40 -1.82 -18.04 -8.42
C VAL A 40 -1.89 -18.26 -6.90
N GLY A 41 -1.65 -19.49 -6.43
CA GLY A 41 -1.65 -19.82 -5.00
C GLY A 41 -0.59 -19.06 -4.20
N TYR A 42 0.62 -18.89 -4.76
CA TYR A 42 1.69 -18.12 -4.10
C TYR A 42 1.36 -16.63 -4.04
N ARG A 43 0.67 -16.09 -5.05
CA ARG A 43 0.25 -14.68 -5.06
C ARG A 43 -0.76 -14.39 -3.97
N TRP A 44 -1.79 -15.23 -3.85
CA TRP A 44 -2.78 -15.11 -2.76
C TRP A 44 -2.15 -15.39 -1.40
N GLY A 45 -1.20 -16.32 -1.31
CA GLY A 45 -0.41 -16.54 -0.10
C GLY A 45 0.32 -15.27 0.34
N ALA A 46 0.97 -14.56 -0.58
CA ALA A 46 1.63 -13.29 -0.28
C ALA A 46 0.66 -12.19 0.17
N VAL A 47 -0.51 -12.07 -0.49
CA VAL A 47 -1.59 -11.15 -0.06
C VAL A 47 -2.03 -11.46 1.37
N ALA A 48 -2.29 -12.73 1.67
CA ALA A 48 -2.75 -13.16 2.99
C ALA A 48 -1.70 -12.90 4.08
N VAL A 49 -0.43 -13.25 3.81
CA VAL A 49 0.69 -13.00 4.74
C VAL A 49 0.84 -11.50 4.99
N TRP A 50 0.84 -10.67 3.94
CA TRP A 50 0.93 -9.23 4.08
C TRP A 50 -0.24 -8.67 4.89
N ALA A 51 -1.49 -9.06 4.58
CA ALA A 51 -2.68 -8.61 5.31
C ALA A 51 -2.63 -8.98 6.80
N VAL A 52 -2.18 -10.20 7.14
CA VAL A 52 -2.02 -10.63 8.54
C VAL A 52 -0.94 -9.80 9.24
N LEU A 53 0.19 -9.52 8.58
CA LEU A 53 1.25 -8.70 9.14
C LEU A 53 0.79 -7.25 9.38
N THR A 54 0.10 -6.65 8.41
CA THR A 54 -0.49 -5.31 8.52
C THR A 54 -1.46 -5.23 9.69
N LEU A 55 -2.37 -6.22 9.82
CA LEU A 55 -3.31 -6.29 10.93
C LEU A 55 -2.59 -6.46 12.27
N ALA A 56 -1.59 -7.34 12.34
CA ALA A 56 -0.81 -7.56 13.56
C ALA A 56 -0.07 -6.28 13.99
N VAL A 57 0.58 -5.58 13.05
CA VAL A 57 1.23 -4.29 13.30
C VAL A 57 0.21 -3.26 13.81
N GLY A 58 -0.95 -3.14 13.17
CA GLY A 58 -1.99 -2.22 13.61
C GLY A 58 -2.57 -2.52 15.00
N LEU A 59 -2.69 -3.80 15.36
CA LEU A 59 -3.10 -4.20 16.71
C LEU A 59 -2.00 -3.91 17.75
N ILE A 60 -0.73 -4.19 17.42
CA ILE A 60 0.41 -3.92 18.29
C ILE A 60 0.53 -2.42 18.55
N ASP A 61 0.46 -1.61 17.50
CA ASP A 61 0.49 -0.16 17.60
C ASP A 61 -0.66 0.35 18.48
N LYS A 62 -1.90 -0.09 18.20
CA LYS A 62 -3.07 0.33 18.97
C LYS A 62 -3.04 -0.04 20.46
N TYR A 63 -2.56 -1.24 20.81
CA TYR A 63 -2.74 -1.79 22.16
C TYR A 63 -1.47 -1.88 23.00
N LEU A 64 -0.29 -1.98 22.37
CA LEU A 64 0.98 -2.24 23.07
C LEU A 64 1.93 -1.05 22.98
N HIS A 65 2.04 -0.45 21.80
CA HIS A 65 3.00 0.61 21.53
C HIS A 65 2.34 1.71 20.70
N PRO A 66 1.39 2.49 21.27
CA PRO A 66 0.79 3.60 20.54
C PRO A 66 1.88 4.56 20.12
N THR A 67 2.31 4.46 18.86
CA THR A 67 3.39 5.28 18.35
C THR A 67 2.90 6.71 18.33
N LYS A 68 3.77 7.61 18.76
CA LYS A 68 3.63 9.00 18.38
C LYS A 68 4.31 9.08 17.03
N ASP A 69 3.57 9.39 15.98
CA ASP A 69 4.05 9.50 14.59
C ASP A 69 4.94 10.75 14.40
N SER A 70 5.92 10.90 15.29
CA SER A 70 6.85 12.02 15.33
C SER A 70 8.15 11.70 14.58
N ARG A 71 8.26 10.50 14.01
CA ARG A 71 9.46 10.06 13.27
C ARG A 71 9.21 10.21 11.79
N ALA A 72 10.30 10.44 11.06
CA ALA A 72 10.28 10.57 9.61
C ALA A 72 9.97 9.22 8.93
N ALA A 73 10.33 8.10 9.56
CA ALA A 73 10.01 6.75 9.12
C ALA A 73 9.65 5.90 10.34
N ASP A 74 8.75 4.95 10.17
CA ASP A 74 8.26 4.07 11.21
C ASP A 74 8.03 2.63 10.69
N ILE A 75 7.28 1.84 11.46
CA ILE A 75 6.94 0.47 11.09
C ILE A 75 5.96 0.42 9.92
N TRP A 76 5.09 1.43 9.77
CA TRP A 76 4.15 1.54 8.67
C TRP A 76 4.86 1.80 7.35
N THR A 77 5.94 2.60 7.35
CA THR A 77 6.84 2.75 6.20
C THR A 77 7.30 1.38 5.65
N ILE A 78 7.64 0.45 6.55
CA ILE A 78 8.09 -0.90 6.17
C ILE A 78 6.92 -1.71 5.60
N VAL A 79 5.75 -1.67 6.24
CA VAL A 79 4.53 -2.35 5.78
C VAL A 79 4.11 -1.86 4.38
N HIS A 80 4.17 -0.55 4.14
CA HIS A 80 3.97 0.09 2.83
C HIS A 80 5.00 -0.39 1.81
N GLY A 81 6.27 -0.45 2.19
CA GLY A 81 7.33 -1.05 1.37
C GLY A 81 7.01 -2.46 0.90
N PHE A 82 6.52 -3.33 1.80
CA PHE A 82 6.15 -4.70 1.46
C PHE A 82 4.89 -4.82 0.60
N ALA A 83 4.02 -3.82 0.56
CA ALA A 83 2.84 -3.84 -0.30
C ALA A 83 3.21 -4.01 -1.78
N GLY A 84 4.34 -3.46 -2.24
CA GLY A 84 4.78 -3.64 -3.62
C GLY A 84 5.35 -5.00 -3.95
N VAL A 85 5.72 -5.82 -2.95
CA VAL A 85 5.95 -7.26 -3.20
C VAL A 85 4.64 -7.89 -3.65
N VAL A 86 3.55 -7.60 -2.94
CA VAL A 86 2.20 -8.08 -3.31
C VAL A 86 1.83 -7.57 -4.70
N PHE A 87 1.89 -6.26 -4.93
CA PHE A 87 1.54 -5.69 -6.23
C PHE A 87 2.43 -6.18 -7.37
N GLY A 88 3.73 -6.37 -7.13
CA GLY A 88 4.68 -6.91 -8.10
C GLY A 88 4.36 -8.36 -8.48
N LEU A 89 3.99 -9.21 -7.51
CA LEU A 89 3.55 -10.58 -7.78
C LEU A 89 2.26 -10.65 -8.62
N TRP A 90 1.44 -9.61 -8.52
CA TRP A 90 0.22 -9.43 -9.32
C TRP A 90 0.44 -8.65 -10.61
N PHE A 91 1.67 -8.19 -10.88
CA PHE A 91 2.01 -7.42 -12.08
C PHE A 91 1.19 -6.13 -12.19
N VAL A 92 0.83 -5.51 -11.06
CA VAL A 92 0.11 -4.24 -11.07
C VAL A 92 1.06 -3.16 -11.62
N PRO A 93 0.65 -2.37 -12.63
CA PRO A 93 1.47 -1.29 -13.17
C PRO A 93 1.89 -0.29 -12.08
N LEU A 94 3.19 0.00 -11.98
CA LEU A 94 3.75 0.84 -10.92
C LEU A 94 3.08 2.22 -10.84
N TRP A 95 2.73 2.83 -11.98
CA TRP A 95 2.08 4.13 -12.03
C TRP A 95 0.66 4.12 -11.41
N LEU A 96 -0.07 3.00 -11.52
CA LEU A 96 -1.37 2.84 -10.86
C LEU A 96 -1.20 2.74 -9.34
N ILE A 97 -0.21 1.95 -8.89
CA ILE A 97 0.08 1.83 -7.46
C ILE A 97 0.51 3.19 -6.90
N ALA A 98 1.40 3.90 -7.60
CA ALA A 98 1.83 5.23 -7.21
C ALA A 98 0.64 6.19 -7.07
N ALA A 99 -0.27 6.22 -8.05
CA ALA A 99 -1.46 7.04 -8.00
C ALA A 99 -2.37 6.68 -6.81
N LEU A 100 -2.61 5.38 -6.56
CA LEU A 100 -3.40 4.93 -5.42
C LEU A 100 -2.77 5.28 -4.08
N THR A 101 -1.45 5.16 -3.98
CA THR A 101 -0.70 5.47 -2.74
C THR A 101 -0.78 6.97 -2.44
N VAL A 102 -0.58 7.82 -3.46
CA VAL A 102 -0.76 9.27 -3.29
C VAL A 102 -2.20 9.61 -2.90
N LEU A 103 -3.19 8.97 -3.52
CA LEU A 103 -4.60 9.17 -3.15
C LEU A 103 -4.91 8.70 -1.72
N TRP A 104 -4.28 7.63 -1.25
CA TRP A 104 -4.38 7.14 0.13
C TRP A 104 -3.81 8.17 1.12
N GLU A 105 -2.60 8.67 0.88
CA GLU A 105 -1.98 9.70 1.72
C GLU A 105 -2.79 10.99 1.76
N VAL A 106 -3.36 11.39 0.62
CA VAL A 106 -4.26 12.55 0.55
C VAL A 106 -5.55 12.29 1.34
N PHE A 107 -6.09 11.07 1.27
CA PHE A 107 -7.25 10.69 2.06
C PHE A 107 -6.95 10.76 3.56
N GLU A 108 -5.85 10.18 4.03
CA GLU A 108 -5.48 10.25 5.45
C GLU A 108 -5.24 11.69 5.91
N TYR A 109 -4.55 12.49 5.10
CA TYR A 109 -4.32 13.91 5.43
C TYR A 109 -5.62 14.71 5.56
N LEU A 110 -6.63 14.42 4.72
CA LEU A 110 -7.87 15.19 4.67
C LEU A 110 -8.98 14.68 5.59
N VAL A 111 -8.91 13.44 6.06
CA VAL A 111 -10.02 12.78 6.75
C VAL A 111 -9.71 12.59 8.24
N PRO A 112 -10.40 13.34 9.13
CA PRO A 112 -10.21 13.22 10.57
C PRO A 112 -10.36 11.78 11.08
N GLY A 113 -9.54 11.44 12.06
CA GLY A 113 -9.39 10.11 12.64
C GLY A 113 -8.52 9.13 11.84
N PHE A 114 -7.97 9.54 10.70
CA PHE A 114 -6.95 8.80 9.95
C PHE A 114 -5.67 9.65 9.87
N GLY A 115 -4.53 9.12 10.32
CA GLY A 115 -3.22 9.78 10.15
C GLY A 115 -3.06 11.21 10.71
N GLU A 116 -3.93 11.64 11.65
CA GLU A 116 -3.95 13.02 12.20
C GLU A 116 -2.64 13.43 12.90
N LYS A 117 -1.86 12.45 13.35
CA LYS A 117 -0.63 12.68 14.11
C LYS A 117 0.61 12.60 13.24
N GLU A 118 0.46 12.17 11.98
CA GLU A 118 1.57 12.00 11.05
C GLU A 118 1.99 13.36 10.50
N ILE A 119 3.27 13.65 10.63
CA ILE A 119 3.88 14.81 9.99
C ILE A 119 3.91 14.60 8.47
N MET A 120 3.73 15.68 7.70
CA MET A 120 3.78 15.61 6.22
C MET A 120 5.07 14.96 5.69
N LEU A 121 6.18 15.11 6.42
CA LEU A 121 7.46 14.48 6.07
C LEU A 121 7.39 12.95 6.11
N ASN A 122 6.67 12.36 7.07
CA ASN A 122 6.52 10.91 7.19
C ASN A 122 5.74 10.34 6.01
N ARG A 123 4.62 10.97 5.64
CA ARG A 123 3.84 10.67 4.43
C ARG A 123 4.69 10.65 3.16
N VAL A 124 5.52 11.68 2.96
CA VAL A 124 6.41 11.77 1.80
C VAL A 124 7.44 10.64 1.79
N ILE A 125 7.99 10.31 2.96
CA ILE A 125 8.97 9.24 3.12
C ILE A 125 8.33 7.87 2.90
N ASP A 126 7.11 7.65 3.37
CA ASP A 126 6.34 6.44 3.15
C ASP A 126 6.12 6.19 1.66
N VAL A 127 5.64 7.19 0.93
CA VAL A 127 5.52 7.13 -0.53
C VAL A 127 6.88 6.89 -1.19
N GLY A 128 7.92 7.63 -0.78
CA GLY A 128 9.24 7.54 -1.39
C GLY A 128 9.91 6.17 -1.20
N ILE A 129 9.90 5.64 0.02
CA ILE A 129 10.47 4.34 0.36
C ILE A 129 9.65 3.22 -0.27
N ALA A 130 8.32 3.33 -0.27
CA ALA A 130 7.45 2.41 -0.98
C ALA A 130 7.82 2.35 -2.46
N LEU A 131 7.78 3.47 -3.18
CA LEU A 131 8.14 3.52 -4.60
C LEU A 131 9.55 3.01 -4.88
N GLY A 132 10.52 3.34 -4.02
CA GLY A 132 11.90 2.87 -4.12
C GLY A 132 11.99 1.34 -4.05
N LEU A 133 11.45 0.74 -2.99
CA LEU A 133 11.44 -0.71 -2.80
C LEU A 133 10.70 -1.42 -3.92
N TRP A 134 9.57 -0.88 -4.38
CA TRP A 134 8.78 -1.48 -5.45
C TRP A 134 9.52 -1.45 -6.78
N THR A 135 10.18 -0.32 -7.07
CA THR A 135 11.06 -0.21 -8.25
C THR A 135 12.20 -1.20 -8.17
N THR A 136 12.84 -1.38 -7.01
CA THR A 136 13.90 -2.39 -6.82
C THR A 136 13.38 -3.80 -7.10
N VAL A 137 12.22 -4.17 -6.56
CA VAL A 137 11.60 -5.49 -6.81
C VAL A 137 11.34 -5.70 -8.30
N VAL A 138 10.78 -4.70 -8.99
CA VAL A 138 10.55 -4.73 -10.44
C VAL A 138 11.86 -4.98 -11.20
N LEU A 139 12.91 -4.23 -10.89
CA LEU A 139 14.22 -4.37 -11.53
C LEU A 139 14.82 -5.76 -11.30
N VAL A 140 14.72 -6.31 -10.09
CA VAL A 140 15.18 -7.67 -9.79
C VAL A 140 14.42 -8.70 -10.61
N VAL A 141 13.09 -8.58 -10.73
CA VAL A 141 12.27 -9.48 -11.54
C VAL A 141 12.67 -9.40 -13.02
N MET A 142 12.87 -8.20 -13.56
CA MET A 142 13.32 -7.99 -14.95
C MET A 142 14.68 -8.65 -15.21
N LEU A 143 15.63 -8.50 -14.27
CA LEU A 143 16.97 -9.08 -14.36
C LEU A 143 16.94 -10.61 -14.30
N VAL A 144 16.12 -11.19 -13.42
CA VAL A 144 16.07 -12.65 -13.21
C VAL A 144 15.29 -13.36 -14.32
N GLN A 145 14.18 -12.78 -14.81
CA GLN A 145 13.31 -13.47 -15.76
C GLN A 145 13.76 -13.35 -17.23
N GLY A 146 14.62 -12.38 -17.55
CA GLY A 146 15.19 -12.22 -18.90
C GLY A 146 14.14 -11.85 -19.96
N GLY A 147 14.15 -10.60 -20.43
CA GLY A 147 13.29 -10.17 -21.55
C GLY A 147 11.89 -9.68 -21.15
N VAL A 148 11.64 -9.43 -19.86
CA VAL A 148 10.42 -8.73 -19.42
C VAL A 148 10.68 -7.22 -19.44
N SER A 149 9.84 -6.46 -20.14
CA SER A 149 9.93 -5.00 -20.22
C SER A 149 9.05 -4.33 -19.16
N PHE A 150 9.38 -3.08 -18.81
CA PHE A 150 8.53 -2.24 -17.98
C PHE A 150 7.50 -1.49 -18.85
N PRO A 151 6.22 -1.38 -18.43
CA PRO A 151 5.63 -1.99 -17.24
C PRO A 151 5.53 -3.52 -17.34
N LEU A 152 5.70 -4.22 -16.22
CA LEU A 152 5.72 -5.69 -16.14
C LEU A 152 4.40 -6.37 -16.57
N ALA A 153 3.34 -5.59 -16.82
CA ALA A 153 2.12 -6.06 -17.45
C ALA A 153 1.99 -5.45 -18.85
N PRO A 154 1.59 -6.24 -19.88
CA PRO A 154 1.12 -5.66 -21.13
C PRO A 154 -0.07 -4.72 -20.84
N PRO A 155 -0.31 -3.70 -21.68
CA PRO A 155 -1.50 -2.87 -21.57
C PRO A 155 -2.75 -3.76 -21.48
N PHE A 156 -3.64 -3.43 -20.54
CA PHE A 156 -4.84 -4.19 -20.15
C PHE A 156 -5.33 -5.18 -21.22
N HIS A 157 -5.22 -6.48 -20.94
CA HIS A 157 -5.84 -7.49 -21.78
C HIS A 157 -7.33 -7.52 -21.44
N ILE A 158 -8.14 -6.78 -22.20
CA ILE A 158 -9.60 -6.90 -22.13
C ILE A 158 -9.91 -8.30 -22.67
N PRO A 159 -10.45 -9.24 -21.87
CA PRO A 159 -10.85 -10.54 -22.37
C PRO A 159 -11.83 -10.31 -23.51
N SER A 160 -11.55 -10.83 -24.70
CA SER A 160 -12.55 -10.84 -25.77
C SER A 160 -13.74 -11.65 -25.25
N LEU A 161 -14.89 -11.00 -25.11
CA LEU A 161 -16.16 -11.66 -24.83
C LEU A 161 -16.52 -12.49 -26.06
N THR A 162 -16.03 -13.73 -26.11
CA THR A 162 -16.32 -14.74 -27.14
C THR A 162 -16.74 -16.03 -26.48
#